data_AF-A0A2Z4GCF9-F1
#
_entry.id   AF-A0A2Z4GCF9-F1
#
_cell.length_a   1.000
_cell.length_b   1.000
_cell.length_c   1.000
_cell.angle_alpha   90.00
_cell.angle_beta   90.00
_cell.angle_gamma   90.00
#
_symmetry.space_group_name_H-M   'P 1'
#
loop_
_entity.id
_entity.type
_entity.pdbx_description
1 polymer ?
#
loop_
_entity_poly.entity_id
_entity_poly.type
_entity_poly.pdbx_seq_one_letter_code
_entity_poly.pdbx_strand_id
1 'polypeptide(L)'
;MKLLAPLLALLFASSTLMSQTYNISSTMNGGNEVPPVETKGSGSLTGTYNARTNQITINASYSNLAAPPTGSHLHKAPAGANGSAIIFLNATSGTISGTFTVAETDEPDLIAGNVYINLHTNSFPGGEIRGQLALTLPPPAASKELEVASGDFFVKDSTRGVILKSPNGSCFRIQVSDAGILTATALACP
;
A
#
# COMPACT_ATOMS: atom_id res chain seq x y z
N MET A 1 -54.51 -32.06 -2.46
CA MET A 1 -53.27 -31.70 -3.17
C MET A 1 -52.48 -30.71 -2.32
N LYS A 2 -51.38 -31.15 -1.69
CA LYS A 2 -50.43 -30.26 -1.00
C LYS A 2 -49.28 -30.00 -1.96
N LEU A 3 -49.16 -28.77 -2.46
CA LEU A 3 -48.05 -28.32 -3.31
C LEU A 3 -46.89 -27.92 -2.39
N LEU A 4 -45.76 -28.63 -2.47
CA LEU A 4 -44.49 -28.17 -1.91
C LEU A 4 -43.78 -27.32 -2.96
N ALA A 5 -43.46 -26.07 -2.62
CA ALA A 5 -42.60 -25.19 -3.42
C ALA A 5 -41.12 -25.42 -3.03
N PRO A 6 -40.17 -25.46 -4.00
CA PRO A 6 -38.76 -25.61 -3.68
C PRO A 6 -38.18 -24.27 -3.24
N LEU A 7 -37.53 -24.27 -2.07
CA LEU A 7 -36.79 -23.12 -1.54
C LEU A 7 -35.44 -23.05 -2.26
N LEU A 8 -35.29 -22.11 -3.19
CA LEU A 8 -34.02 -21.84 -3.87
C LEU A 8 -33.11 -21.06 -2.91
N ALA A 9 -32.14 -21.75 -2.30
CA ALA A 9 -31.14 -21.11 -1.45
C ALA A 9 -30.12 -20.35 -2.32
N LEU A 10 -30.20 -19.02 -2.28
CA LEU A 10 -29.23 -18.12 -2.91
C LEU A 10 -27.93 -18.13 -2.08
N LEU A 11 -26.90 -18.85 -2.53
CA LEU A 11 -25.57 -18.76 -1.92
C LEU A 11 -24.95 -17.39 -2.27
N PHE A 12 -24.97 -16.46 -1.32
CA PHE A 12 -24.13 -15.27 -1.38
C PHE A 12 -22.68 -15.70 -1.14
N ALA A 13 -21.86 -15.68 -2.19
CA ALA A 13 -20.42 -15.75 -2.04
C ALA A 13 -19.96 -14.45 -1.38
N SER A 14 -19.68 -14.49 -0.07
CA SER A 14 -19.05 -13.38 0.64
C SER A 14 -17.62 -13.22 0.14
N SER A 15 -17.41 -12.37 -0.85
CA SER A 15 -16.08 -11.93 -1.24
C SER A 15 -15.52 -11.07 -0.11
N THR A 16 -14.57 -11.62 0.64
CA THR A 16 -13.72 -10.82 1.52
C THR A 16 -12.88 -9.90 0.64
N LEU A 17 -13.34 -8.66 0.45
CA LEU A 17 -12.53 -7.58 -0.12
C LEU A 17 -11.24 -7.51 0.69
N MET A 18 -10.08 -7.89 0.15
CA MET A 18 -8.83 -7.62 0.86
C MET A 18 -8.65 -6.10 0.97
N SER A 19 -8.21 -5.62 2.13
CA SER A 19 -7.91 -4.19 2.32
C SER A 19 -6.69 -3.83 1.46
N GLN A 20 -6.90 -3.20 0.30
CA GLN A 20 -5.81 -2.70 -0.51
C GLN A 20 -5.23 -1.47 0.18
N THR A 21 -4.13 -1.66 0.91
CA THR A 21 -3.33 -0.56 1.45
C THR A 21 -2.21 -0.27 0.45
N TYR A 22 -1.93 0.99 0.16
CA TYR A 22 -0.80 1.46 -0.65
C TYR A 22 0.25 2.08 0.27
N ASN A 23 1.52 1.88 -0.02
CA ASN A 23 2.60 2.71 0.50
C ASN A 23 2.69 3.98 -0.36
N ILE A 24 2.94 5.10 0.31
CA ILE A 24 3.08 6.40 -0.30
C ILE A 24 4.49 6.90 -0.08
N SER A 25 5.08 7.49 -1.12
CA SER A 25 6.29 8.30 -0.99
C SER A 25 6.25 9.56 -1.86
N SER A 26 7.01 10.57 -1.48
CA SER A 26 7.25 11.76 -2.32
C SER A 26 8.56 12.45 -1.94
N THR A 27 9.15 13.16 -2.90
CA THR A 27 10.27 14.09 -2.68
C THR A 27 9.84 15.47 -3.15
N MET A 28 10.01 16.46 -2.27
CA MET A 28 9.56 17.83 -2.47
C MET A 28 10.74 18.77 -2.71
N ASN A 29 10.66 19.59 -3.76
CA ASN A 29 11.64 20.64 -4.06
C ASN A 29 11.02 21.73 -4.96
N GLY A 30 11.70 22.86 -5.13
CA GLY A 30 11.23 23.97 -5.99
C GLY A 30 11.27 23.67 -7.50
N GLY A 31 12.11 22.73 -7.93
CA GLY A 31 12.18 22.28 -9.33
C GLY A 31 10.92 21.54 -9.80
N ASN A 32 10.16 20.99 -8.85
CA ASN A 32 8.89 20.31 -9.10
C ASN A 32 7.69 21.28 -9.17
N GLU A 33 7.85 22.55 -8.80
CA GLU A 33 6.80 23.56 -8.92
C GLU A 33 6.45 23.82 -10.39
N VAL A 34 5.25 24.35 -10.63
CA VAL A 34 4.79 24.69 -11.98
C VAL A 34 4.31 26.15 -11.99
N PRO A 35 5.09 27.10 -12.55
CA PRO A 35 6.47 26.93 -13.04
C PRO A 35 7.48 26.67 -11.91
N PRO A 36 8.67 26.10 -12.22
CA PRO A 36 9.73 25.86 -11.22
C PRO A 36 10.17 27.15 -10.52
N VAL A 37 10.56 27.04 -9.25
CA VAL A 37 11.06 28.15 -8.43
C VAL A 37 12.44 27.85 -7.86
N GLU A 38 13.25 28.90 -7.73
CA GLU A 38 14.57 28.82 -7.09
C GLU A 38 14.43 28.94 -5.56
N THR A 39 14.63 27.85 -4.85
CA THR A 39 14.66 27.82 -3.38
C THR A 39 15.66 26.78 -2.88
N LYS A 40 16.10 26.94 -1.62
CA LYS A 40 16.82 25.89 -0.88
C LYS A 40 15.87 24.90 -0.18
N GLY A 41 14.57 25.22 -0.19
CA GLY A 41 13.52 24.40 0.38
C GLY A 41 13.53 23.00 -0.18
N SER A 42 13.41 22.01 0.70
CA SER A 42 13.28 20.61 0.31
C SER A 42 12.52 19.82 1.36
N GLY A 43 12.00 18.66 0.98
CA GLY A 43 11.41 17.73 1.92
C GLY A 43 11.10 16.37 1.34
N SER A 44 10.56 15.49 2.17
CA SER A 44 10.15 14.15 1.83
C SER A 44 8.84 13.79 2.51
N LEU A 45 8.10 12.88 1.92
CA LEU A 45 6.88 12.32 2.47
C LEU A 45 6.95 10.80 2.37
N THR A 46 6.51 10.14 3.44
CA THR A 46 6.16 8.72 3.45
C THR A 46 4.77 8.56 4.04
N GLY A 47 4.11 7.45 3.77
CA GLY A 47 2.76 7.24 4.27
C GLY A 47 2.11 5.97 3.79
N THR A 48 0.83 5.85 4.10
CA THR A 48 -0.02 4.77 3.60
C THR A 48 -1.38 5.31 3.19
N TYR A 49 -2.03 4.66 2.23
CA TYR A 49 -3.43 4.89 1.89
C TYR A 49 -4.20 3.59 1.98
N ASN A 50 -5.30 3.58 2.74
CA ASN A 50 -6.20 2.44 2.85
C ASN A 50 -7.44 2.67 1.99
N ALA A 51 -7.53 1.97 0.85
CA ALA A 51 -8.64 2.09 -0.10
C ALA A 51 -9.97 1.52 0.42
N ARG A 52 -9.98 0.82 1.55
CA ARG A 52 -11.22 0.36 2.20
C ARG A 52 -11.84 1.45 3.06
N THR A 53 -11.01 2.26 3.72
CA THR A 53 -11.47 3.29 4.66
C THR A 53 -11.30 4.71 4.14
N ASN A 54 -10.72 4.84 2.94
CA ASN A 54 -10.34 6.09 2.29
C ASN A 54 -9.46 6.97 3.18
N GLN A 55 -8.63 6.35 4.01
CA GLN A 55 -7.74 7.06 4.92
C GLN A 55 -6.32 7.10 4.37
N ILE A 56 -5.79 8.31 4.22
CA ILE A 56 -4.38 8.56 3.91
C ILE A 56 -3.65 8.98 5.20
N THR A 57 -2.63 8.22 5.58
CA THR A 57 -1.72 8.57 6.68
C THR A 57 -0.43 9.11 6.09
N ILE A 58 -0.01 10.29 6.54
CA ILE A 58 1.16 11.02 6.03
C ILE A 58 2.16 11.23 7.16
N ASN A 59 3.43 11.05 6.84
CA ASN A 59 4.59 11.46 7.62
C ASN A 59 5.56 12.16 6.68
N ALA A 60 5.57 13.49 6.72
CA ALA A 60 6.45 14.32 5.92
C ALA A 60 7.42 15.12 6.78
N SER A 61 8.57 15.43 6.21
CA SER A 61 9.57 16.32 6.77
C SER A 61 10.02 17.32 5.71
N TYR A 62 10.36 18.53 6.14
CA TYR A 62 10.84 19.58 5.25
C TYR A 62 11.80 20.52 5.97
N SER A 63 12.65 21.20 5.21
CA SER A 63 13.67 22.08 5.74
C SER A 63 14.03 23.17 4.74
N ASN A 64 14.74 24.20 5.22
CA ASN A 64 15.33 25.26 4.41
C ASN A 64 14.34 26.05 3.55
N LEU A 65 13.07 26.11 3.93
CA LEU A 65 12.12 27.03 3.34
C LEU A 65 12.60 28.48 3.57
N ALA A 66 12.30 29.37 2.64
CA ALA A 66 12.68 30.77 2.70
C ALA A 66 11.97 31.55 3.82
N ALA A 67 10.81 31.06 4.26
CA ALA A 67 10.04 31.60 5.38
C ALA A 67 9.20 30.48 6.04
N PRO A 68 8.59 30.73 7.20
CA PRO A 68 7.61 29.78 7.77
C PRO A 68 6.49 29.47 6.77
N PRO A 69 5.98 28.22 6.75
CA PRO A 69 4.89 27.84 5.86
C PRO A 69 3.62 28.65 6.15
N THR A 70 2.94 29.08 5.10
CA THR A 70 1.64 29.76 5.16
C THR A 70 0.49 28.84 4.77
N GLY A 71 0.80 27.72 4.12
CA GLY A 71 -0.15 26.69 3.74
C GLY A 71 0.56 25.40 3.35
N SER A 72 -0.13 24.28 3.52
CA SER A 72 0.32 22.99 3.03
C SER A 72 -0.87 22.12 2.67
N HIS A 73 -0.84 21.54 1.47
CA HIS A 73 -2.00 20.86 0.91
C HIS A 73 -1.60 19.63 0.12
N LEU A 74 -2.54 18.70 -0.03
CA LEU A 74 -2.58 17.82 -1.18
C LEU A 74 -3.43 18.44 -2.27
N HIS A 75 -2.94 18.42 -3.50
CA HIS A 75 -3.61 18.93 -4.69
C HIS A 75 -3.81 17.81 -5.71
N LYS A 76 -4.83 17.96 -6.56
CA LYS A 76 -5.18 17.00 -7.60
C LYS A 76 -4.84 17.51 -9.00
N ALA A 77 -3.72 17.06 -9.55
CA ALA A 77 -3.35 17.18 -10.95
C ALA A 77 -2.21 16.21 -11.31
N PRO A 78 -2.09 15.80 -12.58
CA PRO A 78 -0.91 15.08 -13.05
C PRO A 78 0.37 15.92 -12.90
N ALA A 79 1.52 15.25 -12.96
CA ALA A 79 2.81 15.92 -12.96
C ALA A 79 2.91 16.94 -14.10
N GLY A 80 3.42 18.14 -13.80
CA GLY A 80 3.55 19.24 -14.77
C GLY A 80 2.31 20.13 -14.90
N ALA A 81 1.23 19.89 -14.14
CA ALA A 81 0.04 20.75 -14.11
C ALA A 81 -0.32 21.18 -12.69
N ASN A 82 -0.99 22.32 -12.55
CA ASN A 82 -1.55 22.81 -11.28
C ASN A 82 -2.99 22.36 -11.12
N GLY A 83 -3.36 22.00 -9.88
CA GLY A 83 -4.68 21.48 -9.54
C GLY A 83 -5.28 22.12 -8.29
N SER A 84 -6.55 21.80 -8.02
CA SER A 84 -7.24 22.24 -6.80
C SER A 84 -6.70 21.52 -5.57
N ALA A 85 -6.66 22.21 -4.43
CA ALA A 85 -6.38 21.59 -3.14
C ALA A 85 -7.56 20.68 -2.73
N ILE A 86 -7.24 19.48 -2.25
CA ILE A 86 -8.21 18.46 -1.82
C ILE A 86 -8.08 18.12 -0.34
N ILE A 87 -6.90 18.28 0.28
CA ILE A 87 -6.66 18.08 1.71
C ILE A 87 -5.75 19.17 2.25
N PHE A 88 -6.05 19.70 3.44
CA PHE A 88 -5.26 20.72 4.14
C PHE A 88 -4.46 20.06 5.27
N LEU A 89 -3.14 20.25 5.24
CA LEU A 89 -2.18 19.51 6.07
C LEU A 89 -1.64 20.34 7.26
N ASN A 90 -1.89 21.65 7.29
CA ASN A 90 -1.55 22.57 8.39
C ASN A 90 -0.09 22.44 8.89
N ALA A 91 0.88 22.61 7.99
CA ALA A 91 2.29 22.61 8.36
C ALA A 91 2.61 23.78 9.29
N THR A 92 3.18 23.50 10.46
CA THR A 92 3.53 24.51 11.47
C THR A 92 5.02 24.50 11.83
N SER A 93 5.69 23.38 11.61
CA SER A 93 7.09 23.12 11.90
C SER A 93 7.61 22.10 10.87
N GLY A 94 8.93 21.86 10.79
CA GLY A 94 9.59 21.02 9.77
C GLY A 94 9.12 19.56 9.61
N THR A 95 8.00 19.18 10.21
CA THR A 95 7.32 17.89 10.05
C THR A 95 5.80 18.07 9.90
N ILE A 96 5.17 17.17 9.16
CA ILE A 96 3.72 17.03 9.04
C ILE A 96 3.40 15.55 9.33
N SER A 97 2.54 15.27 10.29
CA SER A 97 2.03 13.92 10.54
C SER A 97 0.55 13.95 10.79
N GLY A 98 -0.20 13.03 10.17
CA GLY A 98 -1.64 12.95 10.35
C GLY A 98 -2.30 11.93 9.45
N THR A 99 -3.56 11.62 9.79
CA THR A 99 -4.44 10.79 8.98
C THR A 99 -5.61 11.63 8.50
N PHE A 100 -5.89 11.57 7.21
CA PHE A 100 -6.90 12.39 6.54
C PHE A 100 -7.82 11.49 5.73
N THR A 101 -9.06 11.94 5.53
CA THR A 101 -10.02 11.26 4.65
C THR A 101 -9.85 11.79 3.23
N VAL A 102 -9.64 10.88 2.28
CA VAL A 102 -9.66 11.17 0.84
C VAL A 102 -11.10 11.04 0.36
N ALA A 103 -11.63 12.04 -0.34
CA ALA A 103 -12.96 11.91 -0.92
C ALA A 103 -12.98 10.79 -1.97
N GLU A 104 -14.07 10.03 -2.05
CA GLU A 104 -14.25 8.95 -3.04
C GLU A 104 -14.00 9.45 -4.48
N THR A 105 -14.33 10.70 -4.77
CA THR A 105 -14.13 11.32 -6.09
C THR A 105 -12.67 11.62 -6.43
N ASP A 106 -11.77 11.59 -5.45
CA ASP A 106 -10.34 11.87 -5.62
C ASP A 106 -9.47 10.60 -5.52
N GLU A 107 -10.02 9.48 -5.05
CA GLU A 107 -9.29 8.20 -4.94
C GLU A 107 -8.71 7.74 -6.28
N PRO A 108 -9.43 7.77 -7.43
CA PRO A 108 -8.87 7.34 -8.70
C PRO A 108 -7.62 8.13 -9.09
N ASP A 109 -7.62 9.44 -8.83
CA ASP A 109 -6.47 10.30 -9.09
C ASP A 109 -5.34 10.05 -8.10
N LEU A 110 -5.63 9.78 -6.83
CA LEU A 110 -4.63 9.38 -5.86
C LEU A 110 -3.92 8.09 -6.31
N ILE A 111 -4.69 7.03 -6.64
CA ILE A 111 -4.16 5.74 -7.09
C ILE A 111 -3.37 5.87 -8.40
N ALA A 112 -3.81 6.74 -9.31
CA ALA A 112 -3.11 7.02 -10.56
C ALA A 112 -1.81 7.85 -10.38
N GLY A 113 -1.52 8.35 -9.18
CA GLY A 113 -0.37 9.22 -8.93
C GLY A 113 -0.59 10.68 -9.38
N ASN A 114 -1.85 11.10 -9.59
CA ASN A 114 -2.26 12.46 -9.96
C ASN A 114 -2.54 13.35 -8.75
N VAL A 115 -1.97 13.03 -7.59
CA VAL A 115 -2.01 13.90 -6.40
C VAL A 115 -0.58 14.29 -6.02
N TYR A 116 -0.40 15.54 -5.61
CA TYR A 116 0.89 16.06 -5.14
C TYR A 116 0.75 16.79 -3.81
N ILE A 117 1.78 16.74 -2.99
CA ILE A 117 1.93 17.60 -1.82
C ILE A 117 2.59 18.92 -2.24
N ASN A 118 2.11 20.03 -1.67
CA ASN A 118 2.65 21.35 -1.90
C ASN A 118 2.70 22.16 -0.60
N LEU A 119 3.80 22.89 -0.37
CA LEU A 119 3.95 23.83 0.73
C LEU A 119 4.18 25.23 0.19
N HIS A 120 3.54 26.21 0.81
CA HIS A 120 3.59 27.63 0.44
C HIS A 120 4.26 28.43 1.54
N THR A 121 4.90 29.53 1.17
CA THR A 121 5.40 30.54 2.11
C THR A 121 5.05 31.94 1.61
N ASN A 122 5.30 32.97 2.43
CA ASN A 122 5.09 34.36 1.99
C ASN A 122 5.98 34.75 0.79
N SER A 123 7.17 34.16 0.66
CA SER A 123 8.07 34.39 -0.48
C SER A 123 7.62 33.66 -1.74
N PHE A 124 6.87 32.57 -1.58
CA PHE A 124 6.39 31.71 -2.66
C PHE A 124 4.90 31.36 -2.46
N PRO A 125 3.98 32.32 -2.66
CA PRO A 125 2.56 32.11 -2.39
C PRO A 125 1.93 31.07 -3.34
N GLY A 126 2.48 30.90 -4.55
CA GLY A 126 2.04 29.87 -5.51
C GLY A 126 2.51 28.45 -5.17
N GLY A 127 3.50 28.30 -4.29
CA GLY A 127 4.17 27.04 -3.97
C GLY A 127 5.69 27.23 -3.87
N GLU A 128 6.30 26.79 -2.78
CA GLU A 128 7.76 26.79 -2.59
C GLU A 128 8.37 25.42 -2.87
N ILE A 129 7.75 24.35 -2.36
CA ILE A 129 8.17 22.98 -2.63
C ILE A 129 6.97 22.09 -2.97
N ARG A 130 7.13 21.29 -4.02
CA ARG A 130 6.13 20.36 -4.54
C ARG A 130 6.70 18.97 -4.72
N GLY A 131 5.88 17.94 -4.49
CA GLY A 131 6.24 16.55 -4.79
C GLY A 131 5.02 15.73 -5.19
N GLN A 132 5.09 15.04 -6.32
CA GLN A 132 4.05 14.10 -6.74
C GLN A 132 4.05 12.87 -5.81
N LEU A 133 2.88 12.37 -5.43
CA LEU A 133 2.75 11.17 -4.60
C LEU A 133 2.92 9.92 -5.48
N ALA A 134 3.90 9.10 -5.12
CA ALA A 134 4.07 7.77 -5.69
C ALA A 134 3.30 6.77 -4.82
N LEU A 135 2.40 6.01 -5.42
CA LEU A 135 1.68 4.93 -4.76
C LEU A 135 2.24 3.60 -5.23
N THR A 136 2.59 2.76 -4.26
CA THR A 136 3.06 1.41 -4.51
C THR A 136 2.26 0.47 -3.64
N LEU A 137 1.92 -0.70 -4.19
CA LEU A 137 1.42 -1.74 -3.32
C LEU A 137 2.54 -2.16 -2.37
N PRO A 138 2.24 -2.35 -1.07
CA PRO A 138 3.16 -3.04 -0.20
C PRO A 138 3.52 -4.36 -0.89
N PRO A 139 4.79 -4.80 -0.77
CA PRO A 139 5.15 -6.13 -1.20
C PRO A 139 4.08 -7.10 -0.67
N PRO A 140 3.58 -8.05 -1.49
CA PRO A 140 2.67 -9.08 -0.99
C PRO A 140 3.25 -9.55 0.33
N ALA A 141 2.52 -9.37 1.44
CA ALA A 141 3.02 -9.69 2.77
C ALA A 141 3.53 -11.12 2.67
N ALA A 142 4.86 -11.31 2.73
CA ALA A 142 5.55 -12.49 2.19
C ALA A 142 4.73 -13.74 2.45
N SER A 143 3.89 -14.11 1.49
CA SER A 143 3.04 -15.26 1.67
C SER A 143 3.99 -16.42 1.43
N LYS A 144 4.11 -17.32 2.41
CA LYS A 144 4.70 -18.64 2.16
C LYS A 144 3.70 -19.46 1.34
N GLU A 145 3.19 -18.87 0.28
CA GLU A 145 2.24 -19.48 -0.62
C GLU A 145 3.07 -20.11 -1.72
N LEU A 146 3.16 -21.43 -1.63
CA LEU A 146 3.72 -22.25 -2.67
C LEU A 146 2.76 -22.20 -3.86
N GLU A 147 3.05 -21.36 -4.85
CA GLU A 147 2.29 -21.32 -6.08
C GLU A 147 2.68 -22.53 -6.95
N VAL A 148 1.71 -23.40 -7.21
CA VAL A 148 1.88 -24.62 -7.99
C VAL A 148 1.27 -24.40 -9.38
N ALA A 149 2.06 -23.86 -10.32
CA ALA A 149 1.65 -23.83 -11.72
C ALA A 149 1.54 -25.28 -12.25
N SER A 150 0.41 -25.62 -12.91
CA SER A 150 0.04 -26.97 -13.40
C SER A 150 -0.35 -28.03 -12.35
N GLY A 151 -0.43 -27.69 -11.06
CA GLY A 151 -1.04 -28.54 -10.02
C GLY A 151 -0.10 -29.51 -9.30
N ASP A 152 1.16 -29.66 -9.72
CA ASP A 152 2.12 -30.57 -9.09
C ASP A 152 3.31 -29.87 -8.40
N PHE A 153 3.59 -30.27 -7.16
CA PHE A 153 4.78 -29.87 -6.40
C PHE A 153 5.88 -30.93 -6.53
N PHE A 154 7.03 -30.56 -7.11
CA PHE A 154 8.17 -31.46 -7.29
C PHE A 154 9.31 -31.18 -6.31
N VAL A 155 9.62 -32.16 -5.46
CA VAL A 155 10.79 -32.13 -4.57
C VAL A 155 11.97 -32.80 -5.27
N LYS A 156 12.91 -32.00 -5.79
CA LYS A 156 14.06 -32.49 -6.59
C LYS A 156 15.08 -33.30 -5.79
N ASP A 157 15.19 -33.04 -4.49
CA ASP A 157 16.16 -33.68 -3.62
C ASP A 157 15.51 -34.91 -2.95
N SER A 158 16.04 -36.10 -3.23
CA SER A 158 15.54 -37.37 -2.69
C SER A 158 15.63 -37.48 -1.16
N THR A 159 16.41 -36.60 -0.52
CA THR A 159 16.53 -36.52 0.94
C THR A 159 15.51 -35.58 1.58
N ARG A 160 14.76 -34.82 0.77
CA ARG A 160 13.78 -33.82 1.22
C ARG A 160 12.35 -34.34 1.04
N GLY A 161 11.40 -33.66 1.69
CA GLY A 161 9.97 -33.98 1.67
C GLY A 161 9.15 -32.82 2.23
N VAL A 162 7.85 -33.01 2.38
CA VAL A 162 6.94 -32.01 2.95
C VAL A 162 6.92 -32.15 4.46
N ILE A 163 7.16 -31.08 5.21
CA ILE A 163 7.05 -31.11 6.68
C ILE A 163 5.63 -30.69 7.09
N LEU A 164 4.90 -31.57 7.75
CA LEU A 164 3.58 -31.32 8.32
C LEU A 164 3.67 -31.28 9.85
N LYS A 165 3.01 -30.29 10.47
CA LYS A 165 2.91 -30.18 11.94
C LYS A 165 1.56 -30.71 12.42
N SER A 166 1.57 -31.64 13.37
CA SER A 166 0.36 -32.19 13.98
C SER A 166 -0.24 -31.26 15.04
N PRO A 167 -1.51 -31.46 15.44
CA PRO A 167 -2.17 -30.63 16.47
C PRO A 167 -1.47 -30.62 17.84
N ASN A 168 -0.74 -31.69 18.18
CA ASN A 168 0.05 -31.77 19.42
C ASN A 168 1.45 -31.10 19.29
N GLY A 169 1.75 -30.47 18.16
CA GLY A 169 2.96 -29.69 17.94
C GLY A 169 4.16 -30.46 17.38
N SER A 170 4.06 -31.78 17.18
CA SER A 170 5.11 -32.58 16.53
C SER A 170 5.18 -32.31 15.02
N CYS A 171 6.37 -32.47 14.42
CA CYS A 171 6.55 -32.35 12.98
C CYS A 171 6.92 -33.69 12.35
N PHE A 172 6.40 -33.92 11.15
CA PHE A 172 6.61 -35.13 10.36
C PHE A 172 6.99 -34.75 8.93
N ARG A 173 8.04 -35.37 8.40
CA ARG A 173 8.42 -35.26 7.00
C ARG A 173 7.69 -36.37 6.24
N ILE A 174 6.95 -35.98 5.21
CA ILE A 174 6.29 -36.87 4.27
C ILE A 174 7.16 -37.03 3.03
N GLN A 175 7.52 -38.26 2.69
CA GLN A 175 8.27 -38.64 1.49
C GLN A 175 7.60 -39.81 0.78
N VAL A 176 7.97 -40.03 -0.49
CA VAL A 176 7.58 -41.22 -1.26
C VAL A 176 8.86 -42.01 -1.53
N SER A 177 8.87 -43.31 -1.23
CA SER A 177 10.00 -44.20 -1.54
C SER A 177 10.03 -44.61 -3.01
N ASP A 178 11.12 -45.23 -3.45
CA ASP A 178 11.23 -45.79 -4.82
C ASP A 178 10.15 -46.86 -5.12
N ALA A 179 9.56 -47.47 -4.08
CA ALA A 179 8.44 -48.40 -4.20
C ALA A 179 7.07 -47.71 -4.22
N GLY A 180 7.02 -46.37 -4.24
CA GLY A 180 5.78 -45.59 -4.20
C GLY A 180 5.12 -45.52 -2.82
N ILE A 181 5.82 -45.90 -1.75
CA ILE A 181 5.26 -45.91 -0.39
C ILE A 181 5.41 -44.53 0.24
N LEU A 182 4.30 -43.97 0.71
CA LEU A 182 4.31 -42.77 1.54
C LEU A 182 4.87 -43.08 2.93
N THR A 183 5.91 -42.36 3.33
CA THR A 183 6.53 -42.47 4.66
C THR A 183 6.35 -41.16 5.43
N ALA A 184 6.08 -41.29 6.72
CA ALA A 184 6.03 -40.16 7.65
C ALA A 184 7.12 -40.34 8.72
N THR A 185 8.14 -39.49 8.70
CA THR A 185 9.27 -39.56 9.64
C THR A 185 9.23 -38.38 10.59
N ALA A 186 9.21 -38.63 11.89
CA ALA A 186 9.24 -37.58 12.90
C ALA A 186 10.57 -36.80 12.85
N LEU A 187 10.49 -35.48 13.01
CA LEU A 187 11.66 -34.59 13.09
C LEU A 187 11.36 -33.35 13.93
N ALA A 188 12.41 -32.59 14.26
CA ALA A 188 12.26 -31.27 14.86
C ALA A 188 11.56 -30.31 13.88
N CYS A 189 10.62 -29.51 14.39
CA CYS A 189 9.99 -28.47 13.59
C CYS A 189 11.00 -27.37 13.20
N PRO A 190 10.91 -26.82 11.98
CA PRO A 190 11.67 -25.64 11.58
C PRO A 190 11.22 -24.37 12.32
#